data_AF-A0AAW9DM15-F1
#
_entry.id   AF-A0AAW9DM15-F1
#
_cell.length_a   1.000
_cell.length_b   1.000
_cell.length_c   1.000
_cell.angle_alpha   90.00
_cell.angle_beta   90.00
_cell.angle_gamma   90.00
#
_symmetry.space_group_name_H-M   'P 1'
#
loop_
_entity.id
_entity.type
_entity.pdbx_description
1 polymer ?
#
loop_
_entity_poly.entity_id
_entity_poly.type
_entity_poly.pdbx_seq_one_letter_code
_entity_poly.pdbx_strand_id
1 'polypeptide(L)'
;FCVDIDHAERMREAFVNENQDLVREDYRYVMQVTGDNPEGKAQLDNFMDVNSKFPAIVTTSKLLTTGVNAKTCRLIVLDSNIQSMTEFKQIIGRGTRLYPEKGKEFFTIIDFRNVT
;
A
#
# COMPACT_ATOMS: atom_id res chain seq x y z
N PHE A 1 0.92 5.57 -2.14
CA PHE A 1 2.14 5.90 -2.89
C PHE A 1 2.49 7.33 -2.61
N CYS A 2 3.72 7.55 -2.16
CA CYS A 2 4.23 8.80 -1.65
C CYS A 2 5.40 9.26 -2.53
N VAL A 3 5.76 10.54 -2.43
CA VAL A 3 6.82 11.15 -3.26
C VAL A 3 8.20 10.55 -2.97
N ASP A 4 8.55 10.41 -1.69
CA ASP A 4 9.84 9.96 -1.20
C ASP A 4 9.68 9.19 0.11
N ILE A 5 10.80 8.70 0.65
CA ILE A 5 10.83 7.86 1.86
C ILE A 5 10.30 8.64 3.07
N ASP A 6 10.76 9.88 3.24
CA ASP A 6 10.32 10.75 4.34
C ASP A 6 8.81 10.99 4.29
N HIS A 7 8.26 11.20 3.08
CA HIS A 7 6.82 11.33 2.89
C HIS A 7 6.08 10.03 3.23
N ALA A 8 6.60 8.88 2.83
CA ALA A 8 6.02 7.60 3.20
C ALA A 8 6.00 7.40 4.73
N GLU A 9 7.03 7.87 5.45
CA GLU A 9 7.07 7.81 6.92
C GLU A 9 6.05 8.76 7.56
N ARG A 10 6.00 10.03 7.15
CA ARG A 10 4.99 10.97 7.67
C ARG A 10 3.56 10.46 7.46
N MET A 11 3.29 9.84 6.31
CA MET A 11 1.99 9.22 6.05
C MET A 11 1.73 8.02 6.97
N ARG A 12 2.75 7.18 7.23
CA ARG A 12 2.63 6.06 8.18
C ARG A 12 2.30 6.58 9.57
N GLU A 13 3.03 7.57 10.06
CA GLU A 13 2.81 8.19 11.38
C GLU A 13 1.40 8.78 11.50
N ALA A 14 0.92 9.49 10.47
CA ALA A 14 -0.43 10.01 10.43
C ALA A 14 -1.48 8.89 10.55
N PHE A 15 -1.34 7.81 9.77
CA PHE A 15 -2.26 6.67 9.88
C PHE A 15 -2.17 5.97 11.24
N VAL A 16 -0.98 5.85 11.82
CA VAL A 16 -0.82 5.27 13.17
C VAL A 16 -1.55 6.12 14.22
N ASN A 17 -1.43 7.45 14.13
CA ASN A 17 -2.07 8.37 15.07
C ASN A 17 -3.59 8.38 14.95
N GLU A 18 -4.13 8.24 13.74
CA GLU A 18 -5.58 8.20 13.49
C GLU A 18 -6.20 6.82 13.77
N ASN A 19 -5.40 5.75 13.93
CA ASN A 19 -5.87 4.37 14.10
C ASN A 19 -5.23 3.68 15.31
N GLN A 20 -5.07 4.42 16.42
CA GLN A 20 -4.36 3.92 17.61
C GLN A 20 -4.99 2.65 18.21
N ASP A 21 -6.30 2.50 18.10
CA ASP A 21 -7.04 1.30 18.52
C ASP A 21 -6.57 0.06 17.75
N LEU A 22 -6.51 0.13 16.42
CA LEU A 22 -6.09 -0.98 15.56
C LEU A 22 -4.58 -1.26 15.68
N VAL A 23 -3.77 -0.22 15.83
CA VAL A 23 -2.32 -0.37 16.06
C VAL A 23 -2.02 -1.01 17.42
N ARG A 24 -2.88 -0.83 18.43
CA ARG A 24 -2.76 -1.53 19.72
C ARG A 24 -3.09 -3.02 19.60
N GLU A 25 -3.96 -3.42 18.68
CA GLU A 25 -4.21 -4.84 18.39
C GLU A 25 -3.00 -5.50 17.71
N ASP A 26 -2.42 -4.83 16.71
CA ASP A 26 -1.17 -5.25 16.08
C ASP A 26 -0.42 -4.03 15.54
N TYR A 27 0.82 -3.84 15.99
CA TYR A 27 1.64 -2.70 15.60
C TYR A 27 1.90 -2.63 14.09
N ARG A 28 1.77 -3.77 13.39
CA ARG A 28 1.95 -3.89 11.94
C ARG A 28 0.75 -3.42 11.14
N TYR A 29 -0.34 -2.96 11.79
CA TYR A 29 -1.52 -2.46 11.09
C TYR A 29 -1.17 -1.47 9.96
N VAL A 30 -0.24 -0.55 10.24
CA VAL A 30 0.35 0.37 9.28
C VAL A 30 1.86 0.17 9.22
N MET A 31 2.37 -0.17 8.04
CA MET A 31 3.81 -0.32 7.80
C MET A 31 4.29 0.62 6.70
N GLN A 32 5.50 1.14 6.85
CA GLN A 32 6.22 1.78 5.77
C GLN A 32 7.06 0.73 5.05
N VAL A 33 7.03 0.71 3.72
CA VAL A 33 7.80 -0.21 2.88
C VAL A 33 8.62 0.57 1.85
N THR A 34 9.90 0.77 2.16
CA THR A 34 10.89 1.52 1.37
C THR A 34 12.22 0.75 1.27
N GLY A 35 13.22 1.30 0.58
CA GLY A 35 14.45 0.57 0.19
C GLY A 35 15.42 0.32 1.31
N ASP A 36 15.36 1.23 2.25
CA ASP A 36 16.13 1.35 3.47
C ASP A 36 15.39 0.80 4.68
N ASN A 37 14.19 0.22 4.51
CA ASN A 37 13.40 -0.36 5.60
C ASN A 37 13.33 -1.91 5.48
N PRO A 38 14.28 -2.65 6.11
CA PRO A 38 14.29 -4.11 6.09
C PRO A 38 13.05 -4.74 6.74
N GLU A 39 12.52 -4.13 7.81
CA GLU A 39 11.36 -4.66 8.52
C GLU A 39 10.10 -4.59 7.64
N GLY A 40 9.85 -3.43 7.02
CA GLY A 40 8.74 -3.26 6.08
C GLY A 40 8.83 -4.22 4.90
N LYS A 41 10.02 -4.41 4.34
CA LYS A 41 10.25 -5.40 3.28
C LYS A 41 9.93 -6.82 3.72
N ALA A 42 10.30 -7.22 4.95
CA ALA A 42 10.01 -8.54 5.48
C ALA A 42 8.51 -8.79 5.68
N GLN A 43 7.68 -7.75 5.76
CA GLN A 43 6.23 -7.86 5.87
C GLN A 43 5.49 -7.86 4.52
N LEU A 44 6.19 -7.73 3.38
CA LEU A 44 5.55 -7.75 2.07
C LEU A 44 4.83 -9.06 1.78
N ASP A 45 5.42 -10.20 2.16
CA ASP A 45 4.78 -11.51 1.97
C ASP A 45 3.50 -11.62 2.79
N ASN A 46 3.51 -11.12 4.01
CA ASN A 46 2.31 -11.04 4.86
C ASN A 46 1.26 -10.10 4.28
N PHE A 47 1.66 -8.98 3.67
CA PHE A 47 0.72 -8.07 3.01
C PHE A 47 0.04 -8.70 1.78
N MET A 48 0.73 -9.63 1.10
CA MET A 48 0.22 -10.32 -0.08
C MET A 48 -0.61 -11.57 0.27
N ASP A 49 -0.42 -12.14 1.45
CA ASP A 49 -1.13 -13.35 1.89
C ASP A 49 -2.62 -13.07 2.14
N VAL A 50 -3.47 -13.87 1.50
CA VAL A 50 -4.93 -13.80 1.62
C VAL A 50 -5.43 -14.22 3.01
N ASN A 51 -4.59 -14.90 3.79
CA ASN A 51 -4.88 -15.36 5.15
C ASN A 51 -4.31 -14.44 6.22
N SER A 52 -3.37 -13.56 5.86
CA SER A 52 -2.84 -12.59 6.81
C SER A 52 -3.79 -11.40 6.96
N LYS A 53 -3.91 -10.92 8.21
CA LYS A 53 -4.68 -9.70 8.52
C LYS A 53 -3.83 -8.43 8.43
N PHE A 54 -2.52 -8.55 8.63
CA PHE A 54 -1.60 -7.42 8.73
C PHE A 54 -0.34 -7.64 7.87
N PRO A 55 0.28 -6.58 7.33
CA PRO A 55 -0.19 -5.18 7.38
C PRO A 55 -1.50 -4.96 6.62
N ALA A 56 -2.33 -4.02 7.10
CA ALA A 56 -3.54 -3.62 6.39
C ALA A 56 -3.28 -2.43 5.48
N ILE A 57 -2.40 -1.52 5.92
CA ILE A 57 -1.99 -0.32 5.19
C ILE A 57 -0.48 -0.36 5.00
N VAL A 58 -0.04 -0.09 3.76
CA VAL A 58 1.36 0.07 3.41
C VAL A 58 1.59 1.43 2.75
N THR A 59 2.48 2.24 3.32
CA THR A 59 3.00 3.46 2.67
C THR A 59 4.31 3.14 1.96
N THR A 60 4.53 3.71 0.77
CA THR A 60 5.75 3.47 -0.01
C THR A 60 6.02 4.64 -0.93
N SER A 61 7.30 4.88 -1.25
CA SER A 61 7.72 5.90 -2.21
C SER A 61 7.89 5.37 -3.63
N LYS A 62 8.49 4.19 -3.79
CA LYS A 62 8.83 3.67 -5.13
C LYS A 62 9.07 2.16 -5.21
N LEU A 63 9.06 1.44 -4.10
CA LEU A 63 9.71 0.11 -4.07
C LEU A 63 8.84 -1.07 -4.43
N LEU A 64 7.56 -0.84 -4.62
CA LEU A 64 6.69 -1.90 -5.07
C LEU A 64 6.82 -2.16 -6.59
N THR A 65 7.83 -1.59 -7.26
CA THR A 65 8.04 -1.60 -8.72
C THR A 65 8.22 -2.98 -9.32
N THR A 66 8.53 -4.00 -8.52
CA THR A 66 8.49 -5.41 -8.95
C THR A 66 7.94 -6.31 -7.83
N GLY A 67 7.04 -7.22 -8.18
CA GLY A 67 6.75 -8.42 -7.36
C GLY A 67 5.58 -8.35 -6.37
N VAL A 68 4.98 -7.19 -6.08
CA VAL A 68 3.86 -7.15 -5.11
C VAL A 68 2.54 -7.57 -5.75
N ASN A 69 2.14 -8.81 -5.47
CA ASN A 69 0.91 -9.45 -5.91
C ASN A 69 -0.10 -9.55 -4.75
N ALA A 70 -0.67 -8.40 -4.37
CA ALA A 70 -1.68 -8.34 -3.33
C ALA A 70 -3.09 -8.61 -3.90
N LYS A 71 -3.47 -9.90 -3.98
CA LYS A 71 -4.79 -10.32 -4.49
C LYS A 71 -5.96 -9.69 -3.74
N THR A 72 -5.75 -9.30 -2.48
CA THR A 72 -6.74 -8.69 -1.59
C THR A 72 -6.73 -7.16 -1.62
N CYS A 73 -5.89 -6.51 -2.44
CA CYS A 73 -5.75 -5.05 -2.47
C CYS A 73 -7.02 -4.34 -2.97
N ARG A 74 -7.75 -3.69 -2.06
CA ARG A 74 -9.02 -2.99 -2.35
C ARG A 74 -8.88 -1.50 -2.63
N LEU A 75 -7.79 -0.87 -2.17
CA LEU A 75 -7.60 0.57 -2.22
C LEU A 75 -6.17 0.90 -2.62
N ILE A 76 -6.02 1.80 -3.59
CA ILE A 76 -4.75 2.40 -3.98
C ILE A 76 -4.87 3.91 -3.82
N VAL A 77 -3.97 4.49 -3.03
CA VAL A 77 -3.90 5.94 -2.81
C VAL A 77 -2.66 6.51 -3.48
N LEU A 78 -2.85 7.54 -4.30
CA LEU A 78 -1.79 8.24 -5.02
C LEU A 78 -1.60 9.63 -4.40
N ASP A 79 -0.48 9.81 -3.71
CA ASP A 79 0.00 11.09 -3.18
C ASP A 79 1.44 11.32 -3.64
N SER A 80 1.64 11.16 -4.94
CA SER A 80 2.92 11.33 -5.63
C SER A 80 2.66 11.70 -7.08
N ASN A 81 3.49 12.57 -7.64
CA ASN A 81 3.46 12.83 -9.07
C ASN A 81 3.98 11.59 -9.81
N ILE A 82 3.16 11.03 -10.69
CA ILE A 82 3.53 9.85 -11.49
C ILE A 82 4.11 10.34 -12.81
N GLN A 83 5.30 9.86 -13.16
CA GLN A 83 6.08 10.43 -14.27
C GLN A 83 5.70 9.84 -15.63
N SER A 84 4.98 8.72 -15.66
CA SER A 84 4.57 8.08 -16.91
C SER A 84 3.31 7.23 -16.77
N MET A 85 2.61 7.06 -17.90
CA MET A 85 1.48 6.12 -17.99
C MET A 85 1.88 4.67 -17.69
N THR A 86 3.13 4.29 -17.97
CA THR A 86 3.64 2.95 -17.66
C THR A 86 3.71 2.74 -16.15
N GLU A 87 4.28 3.70 -15.42
CA GLU A 87 4.34 3.69 -13.96
C GLU A 87 2.94 3.69 -13.35
N PHE A 88 2.03 4.54 -13.85
CA PHE A 88 0.63 4.56 -13.43
C PHE A 88 -0.04 3.20 -13.58
N LYS A 89 0.08 2.57 -14.76
CA LYS A 89 -0.51 1.25 -15.04
C LYS A 89 0.10 0.15 -14.17
N GLN A 90 1.40 0.20 -13.89
CA GLN A 90 2.06 -0.74 -12.97
C GLN A 90 1.53 -0.60 -11.54
N ILE A 91 1.26 0.62 -11.10
CA ILE A 91 0.69 0.92 -9.79
C ILE A 91 -0.73 0.37 -9.70
N ILE A 92 -1.64 0.81 -10.57
CA ILE A 92 -3.06 0.44 -10.49
C ILE A 92 -3.27 -1.05 -10.81
N GLY A 93 -2.38 -1.64 -11.62
CA GLY A 93 -2.37 -3.06 -11.96
C GLY A 93 -2.31 -4.00 -10.75
N ARG A 94 -1.91 -3.50 -9.57
CA ARG A 94 -1.90 -4.28 -8.33
C ARG A 94 -3.29 -4.47 -7.72
N GLY A 95 -4.23 -3.57 -8.01
CA GLY A 95 -5.61 -3.66 -7.54
C GLY A 95 -6.52 -4.50 -8.45
N THR A 96 -6.10 -4.78 -9.69
CA THR A 96 -6.98 -5.35 -10.74
C THR A 96 -7.33 -6.82 -10.56
N ARG A 97 -6.62 -7.56 -9.70
CA ARG A 97 -6.90 -8.99 -9.45
C ARG A 97 -8.24 -9.16 -8.74
N LEU A 98 -9.15 -9.95 -9.33
CA LEU A 98 -10.41 -10.30 -8.69
C LEU A 98 -10.19 -11.35 -7.61
N TYR A 99 -10.96 -11.26 -6.53
CA TYR A 99 -11.09 -12.32 -5.54
C TYR A 99 -12.54 -12.41 -5.04
N PRO A 100 -13.48 -12.91 -5.89
CA PRO A 100 -14.91 -12.88 -5.60
C PRO A 100 -15.31 -13.72 -4.38
N GLU A 101 -14.59 -14.81 -4.10
CA GLU A 101 -14.81 -15.67 -2.92
C GLU A 101 -14.77 -14.89 -1.59
N LYS A 102 -14.05 -13.76 -1.55
CA LYS A 102 -13.98 -12.85 -0.39
C LYS A 102 -14.53 -11.46 -0.69
N GLY A 103 -15.42 -11.33 -1.67
CA GLY A 103 -16.13 -10.10 -2.00
C GLY A 103 -15.21 -8.98 -2.52
N LYS A 104 -14.14 -9.34 -3.24
CA LYS A 104 -13.30 -8.36 -3.94
C LYS A 104 -13.57 -8.43 -5.44
N GLU A 105 -14.52 -7.62 -5.90
CA GLU A 105 -14.93 -7.53 -7.30
C GLU A 105 -14.47 -6.24 -7.98
N PHE A 106 -14.07 -5.25 -7.18
CA PHE A 106 -13.51 -3.98 -7.63
C PHE A 106 -12.36 -3.57 -6.73
N PHE A 107 -11.68 -2.49 -7.11
CA PHE A 107 -10.77 -1.75 -6.25
C PHE A 107 -11.01 -0.26 -6.49
N THR A 108 -10.64 0.56 -5.51
CA THR A 108 -10.79 2.01 -5.57
C THR A 108 -9.43 2.66 -5.74
N ILE A 109 -9.39 3.74 -6.52
CA ILE A 109 -8.23 4.63 -6.62
C ILE A 109 -8.63 5.96 -5.99
N ILE A 110 -7.84 6.44 -5.04
CA ILE A 110 -7.91 7.81 -4.53
C ILE A 110 -6.68 8.54 -5.06
N ASP A 111 -6.90 9.61 -5.81
CA ASP A 111 -5.85 10.42 -6.41
C ASP A 111 -5.86 11.83 -5.80
N PHE A 112 -4.87 12.13 -4.94
CA PHE A 112 -4.71 13.44 -4.32
C PHE A 112 -4.00 14.46 -5.21
N ARG A 113 -3.34 14.00 -6.29
CA ARG A 113 -2.48 14.84 -7.13
C ARG A 113 -3.08 15.11 -8.50
N ASN A 114 -4.26 14.55 -8.78
CA ASN A 114 -4.94 14.63 -10.07
C ASN A 114 -3.97 14.26 -11.20
N VAL A 115 -3.29 13.12 -11.02
CA VAL A 115 -2.37 12.50 -11.99
C VAL A 115 -3.10 11.67 -13.04
N THR A 116 -4.43 11.60 -12.94
CA THR A 116 -5.38 10.93 -13.83
C THR A 116 -5.82 11.78 -15.02
#